data_AF-A0A140EGT1-F1
#
_entry.id   AF-A0A140EGT1-F1
#
_cell.length_a   1.000
_cell.length_b   1.000
_cell.length_c   1.000
_cell.angle_alpha   90.00
_cell.angle_beta   90.00
_cell.angle_gamma   90.00
#
_symmetry.space_group_name_H-M   'P 1'
#
loop_
_entity.id
_entity.type
_entity.pdbx_description
1 polymer ?
#
loop_
_entity_poly.entity_id
_entity_poly.type
_entity_poly.pdbx_seq_one_letter_code
_entity_poly.pdbx_strand_id
1 'polypeptide(L)'
;MNSHKNHPFHLVDYSPWPLFGALGAMITMIGLIKWFHMYNNNLFLLGFFITTLITYQWWRDISREGTFQGLHTYTVTMGLRWGMILFITSEVFFFISFFWGFFHSSLSPTIELGMLWPPKGIETFNPIQIPLLNTLILLTSGLTVTWAHHSLMENNFKQTAQGLFLTILLGIYFSILQGYEYMEASFTISDAVYGSSFFMATGFHGIHVIIGTTFLLICLIRHMNNHFSCIHHFGFEAAAWYWHFVDVVWLFLYISMYWWGS
;
A
#
# COMPACT_ATOMS: atom_id res chain seq x y z
N MET A 1 25.06 0.03 -30.98
CA MET A 1 25.95 1.19 -31.20
C MET A 1 26.58 1.54 -29.87
N ASN A 2 27.88 1.29 -29.70
CA ASN A 2 28.62 1.68 -28.50
C ASN A 2 28.79 3.20 -28.48
N SER A 3 27.81 3.91 -27.89
CA SER A 3 28.16 5.12 -27.16
C SER A 3 28.66 4.67 -25.81
N HIS A 4 29.97 4.46 -25.69
CA HIS A 4 30.61 4.12 -24.42
C HIS A 4 30.36 5.28 -23.45
N LYS A 5 29.33 5.15 -22.61
CA LYS A 5 29.15 6.01 -21.44
C LYS A 5 30.23 5.63 -20.44
N ASN A 6 31.04 6.58 -20.01
CA ASN A 6 32.11 6.37 -19.02
C ASN A 6 31.57 6.33 -17.57
N HIS A 7 30.27 6.08 -17.38
CA HIS A 7 29.63 6.01 -16.07
C HIS A 7 28.51 4.96 -16.08
N PRO A 8 28.21 4.35 -14.92
CA PRO A 8 27.19 3.29 -14.83
C PRO A 8 25.76 3.84 -14.64
N PHE A 9 25.58 5.16 -14.49
CA PHE A 9 24.28 5.78 -14.24
C PHE A 9 23.37 5.84 -15.47
N HIS A 10 22.05 5.78 -15.22
CA HIS A 10 21.01 5.96 -16.21
C HIS A 10 20.75 7.46 -16.44
N LEU A 11 20.94 7.92 -17.67
CA LEU A 11 20.50 9.24 -18.13
C LEU A 11 19.15 9.05 -18.83
N VAL A 12 18.09 9.45 -18.15
CA VAL A 12 16.69 9.27 -18.60
C VAL A 12 16.35 10.28 -19.69
N ASP A 13 15.65 9.84 -20.74
CA ASP A 13 15.17 10.72 -21.80
C ASP A 13 14.00 11.61 -21.32
N TYR A 14 13.71 12.68 -22.06
CA TYR A 14 12.60 13.57 -21.72
C TYR A 14 11.27 12.82 -21.70
N SER A 15 10.52 12.94 -20.60
CA SER A 15 9.19 12.35 -20.46
C SER A 15 8.16 13.39 -20.01
N PRO A 16 6.91 13.32 -20.50
CA PRO A 16 5.87 14.29 -20.12
C PRO A 16 5.21 13.95 -18.78
N TRP A 17 5.46 12.75 -18.24
CA TRP A 17 4.76 12.21 -17.07
C TRP A 17 4.85 13.08 -15.81
N PRO A 18 5.99 13.72 -15.48
CA PRO A 18 6.04 14.61 -14.32
C PRO A 18 5.07 15.80 -14.42
N LEU A 19 4.98 16.43 -15.59
CA LEU A 19 4.11 17.59 -15.82
C LEU A 19 2.63 17.17 -15.78
N PHE A 20 2.28 16.08 -16.49
CA PHE A 20 0.91 15.58 -16.47
C PHE A 20 0.51 15.07 -15.09
N GLY A 21 1.43 14.45 -14.35
CA GLY A 21 1.22 14.03 -12.96
C GLY A 21 0.87 15.20 -12.05
N ALA A 22 1.64 16.29 -12.14
CA ALA A 22 1.36 17.51 -11.38
C ALA A 22 0.00 18.13 -11.73
N LEU A 23 -0.35 18.21 -13.02
CA LEU A 23 -1.67 18.69 -13.45
C LEU A 23 -2.80 17.76 -13.00
N GLY A 24 -2.60 16.45 -13.08
CA GLY A 24 -3.55 15.46 -12.57
C GLY A 24 -3.82 15.62 -11.07
N ALA A 25 -2.77 15.78 -10.27
CA ALA A 25 -2.88 16.02 -8.83
C ALA A 25 -3.57 17.36 -8.49
N MET A 26 -3.35 18.40 -9.30
CA MET A 26 -4.05 19.66 -9.14
C MET A 26 -5.55 19.50 -9.45
N ILE A 27 -5.91 18.78 -10.51
CA ILE A 27 -7.30 18.51 -10.89
C ILE A 27 -8.02 17.69 -9.82
N THR A 28 -7.37 16.66 -9.25
CA THR A 28 -7.96 15.88 -8.15
C THR A 28 -8.21 16.75 -6.93
N MET A 29 -7.26 17.61 -6.54
CA MET A 29 -7.40 18.51 -5.39
C MET A 29 -8.55 19.52 -5.58
N ILE A 30 -8.61 20.21 -6.72
CA ILE A 30 -9.71 21.14 -7.03
C ILE A 30 -11.03 20.37 -7.13
N GLY A 31 -10.99 19.14 -7.65
CA GLY A 31 -12.13 18.23 -7.71
C GLY A 31 -12.69 17.88 -6.33
N LEU A 32 -11.84 17.61 -5.34
CA LEU A 32 -12.25 17.37 -3.96
C LEU A 32 -12.92 18.59 -3.35
N ILE A 33 -12.33 19.79 -3.52
CA ILE A 33 -12.91 21.05 -3.03
C ILE A 33 -14.29 21.27 -3.65
N LYS A 34 -14.41 21.08 -4.97
CA LYS A 34 -15.70 21.19 -5.68
C LYS A 34 -16.70 20.16 -5.18
N TRP A 35 -16.28 18.93 -4.91
CA TRP A 35 -17.17 17.90 -4.41
C TRP A 35 -17.72 18.24 -3.02
N PHE A 36 -16.86 18.68 -2.08
CA PHE A 36 -17.29 18.99 -0.72
C PHE A 36 -18.18 20.23 -0.61
N HIS A 37 -17.97 21.26 -1.44
CA HIS A 37 -18.74 22.50 -1.35
C HIS A 37 -19.91 22.60 -2.34
N MET A 38 -19.80 21.96 -3.51
CA MET A 38 -20.78 22.06 -4.60
C MET A 38 -21.46 20.72 -4.91
N TYR A 39 -21.18 19.66 -4.14
CA TYR A 39 -21.78 18.32 -4.28
C TYR A 39 -21.66 17.69 -5.68
N ASN A 40 -20.64 18.10 -6.44
CA ASN A 40 -20.39 17.60 -7.81
C ASN A 40 -18.99 16.97 -7.89
N ASN A 41 -18.97 15.65 -8.09
CA ASN A 41 -17.75 14.83 -8.08
C ASN A 41 -17.11 14.65 -9.47
N ASN A 42 -17.67 15.20 -10.55
CA ASN A 42 -17.21 14.95 -11.92
C ASN A 42 -15.72 15.29 -12.10
N LEU A 43 -15.28 16.40 -11.52
CA LEU A 43 -13.89 16.87 -11.66
C LEU A 43 -12.92 15.98 -10.86
N PHE A 44 -13.35 15.51 -9.68
CA PHE A 44 -12.57 14.56 -8.88
C PHE A 44 -12.39 13.24 -9.64
N LEU A 45 -13.47 12.68 -10.19
CA LEU A 45 -13.42 11.43 -10.98
C LEU A 45 -12.54 11.58 -12.23
N LEU A 46 -12.62 12.71 -12.92
CA LEU A 46 -11.75 13.01 -14.06
C LEU A 46 -10.28 13.09 -13.63
N GLY A 47 -9.98 13.82 -12.55
CA GLY A 47 -8.62 13.91 -12.01
C GLY A 47 -8.08 12.53 -11.63
N PHE A 48 -8.89 11.72 -10.94
CA PHE A 48 -8.51 10.39 -10.51
C PHE A 48 -8.18 9.50 -11.72
N PHE A 49 -9.03 9.50 -12.75
CA PHE A 49 -8.79 8.78 -14.00
C PHE A 49 -7.51 9.23 -14.71
N ILE A 50 -7.26 10.54 -14.78
CA ILE A 50 -6.02 11.07 -15.37
C ILE A 50 -4.81 10.58 -14.58
N THR A 51 -4.84 10.66 -13.24
CA THR A 51 -3.73 10.21 -12.40
C THR A 51 -3.46 8.72 -12.55
N THR A 52 -4.48 7.87 -12.62
CA THR A 52 -4.28 6.42 -12.79
C THR A 52 -3.72 6.06 -14.18
N LEU A 53 -4.13 6.77 -15.23
CA LEU A 53 -3.55 6.61 -16.55
C LEU A 53 -2.07 7.02 -16.59
N ILE A 54 -1.70 8.12 -15.92
CA ILE A 54 -0.32 8.60 -15.88
C ILE A 54 0.55 7.61 -15.12
N THR A 55 0.12 7.14 -13.94
CA THR A 55 0.90 6.17 -13.17
C THR A 55 1.09 4.88 -13.96
N TYR A 56 0.05 4.36 -14.63
CA TYR A 56 0.17 3.20 -15.50
C TYR A 56 1.20 3.39 -16.63
N GLN A 57 1.13 4.51 -17.36
CA GLN A 57 2.05 4.79 -18.46
C GLN A 57 3.49 5.01 -17.99
N TRP A 58 3.68 5.69 -16.86
CA TRP A 58 4.99 5.92 -16.29
C TRP A 58 5.64 4.61 -15.84
N TRP A 59 4.90 3.74 -15.14
CA TRP A 59 5.40 2.43 -14.74
C TRP A 59 5.67 1.48 -15.92
N ARG A 60 4.89 1.60 -16.99
CA ARG A 60 5.16 0.89 -18.26
C ARG A 60 6.50 1.33 -18.84
N ASP A 61 6.79 2.63 -18.88
CA ASP A 61 8.03 3.16 -19.44
C ASP A 61 9.25 2.75 -18.60
N ILE A 62 9.15 2.81 -17.26
CA ILE A 62 10.18 2.29 -16.35
C ILE A 62 10.42 0.79 -16.57
N SER A 63 9.35 0.01 -16.75
CA SER A 63 9.46 -1.42 -17.04
C SER A 63 10.15 -1.67 -18.39
N ARG A 64 9.88 -0.83 -19.40
CA ARG A 64 10.53 -0.91 -20.72
C ARG A 64 12.03 -0.58 -20.63
N GLU A 65 12.38 0.50 -19.93
CA GLU A 65 13.76 0.94 -19.71
C GLU A 65 14.58 -0.10 -18.95
N GLY A 66 13.98 -0.69 -17.92
CA GLY A 66 14.62 -1.73 -17.11
C GLY A 66 14.76 -3.07 -17.81
N THR A 67 13.69 -3.58 -18.44
CA THR A 67 13.66 -4.96 -18.98
C THR A 67 14.08 -5.03 -20.46
N PHE A 68 13.60 -4.13 -21.33
CA PHE A 68 13.83 -4.25 -22.78
C PHE A 68 15.03 -3.43 -23.27
N GLN A 69 15.32 -2.29 -22.65
CA GLN A 69 16.47 -1.46 -23.02
C GLN A 69 17.73 -1.76 -22.19
N GLY A 70 17.58 -2.46 -21.06
CA GLY A 70 18.70 -2.87 -20.21
C GLY A 70 19.44 -1.70 -19.53
N LEU A 71 18.74 -0.59 -19.25
CA LEU A 71 19.35 0.62 -18.71
C LEU A 71 19.57 0.59 -17.18
N HIS A 72 19.05 -0.44 -16.50
CA HIS A 72 19.19 -0.63 -15.06
C HIS A 72 20.47 -1.41 -14.71
N THR A 73 21.60 -0.71 -14.66
CA THR A 73 22.85 -1.29 -14.13
C THR A 73 22.76 -1.54 -12.63
N TYR A 74 23.70 -2.30 -12.07
CA TYR A 74 23.78 -2.56 -10.63
C TYR A 74 23.75 -1.28 -9.77
N THR A 75 24.44 -0.21 -10.21
CA THR A 75 24.42 1.07 -9.48
C THR A 75 23.05 1.73 -9.47
N VAL A 76 22.31 1.61 -10.59
CA VAL A 76 20.95 2.15 -10.73
C VAL A 76 19.98 1.35 -9.87
N THR A 77 20.06 0.01 -9.89
CA THR A 77 19.19 -0.83 -9.06
C THR A 77 19.44 -0.63 -7.57
N MET A 78 20.69 -0.40 -7.14
CA MET A 78 21.00 -0.01 -5.77
C MET A 78 20.39 1.34 -5.40
N GLY A 79 20.42 2.32 -6.31
CA GLY A 79 19.73 3.59 -6.12
C GLY A 79 18.21 3.42 -5.97
N LEU A 80 17.59 2.56 -6.79
CA LEU A 80 16.16 2.24 -6.68
C LEU A 80 15.81 1.58 -5.34
N ARG A 81 16.67 0.70 -4.82
CA ARG A 81 16.51 0.08 -3.49
C ARG A 81 16.52 1.13 -2.38
N TRP A 82 17.48 2.05 -2.40
CA TRP A 82 17.51 3.18 -1.45
C TRP A 82 16.26 4.05 -1.56
N GLY A 83 15.81 4.34 -2.78
CA GLY A 83 14.56 5.07 -3.01
C GLY A 83 13.35 4.39 -2.36
N MET A 84 13.23 3.07 -2.51
CA MET A 84 12.13 2.31 -1.91
C MET A 84 12.20 2.28 -0.39
N ILE A 85 13.39 2.13 0.20
CA ILE A 85 13.58 2.17 1.66
C ILE A 85 13.16 3.54 2.21
N LEU A 86 13.57 4.62 1.56
CA LEU A 86 13.20 5.99 1.97
C LEU A 86 11.69 6.23 1.84
N PHE A 87 11.07 5.73 0.77
CA PHE A 87 9.61 5.78 0.61
C PHE A 87 8.87 5.02 1.71
N ILE A 88 9.24 3.76 2.00
CA ILE A 88 8.64 3.00 3.12
C ILE A 88 8.87 3.75 4.44
N THR A 89 10.04 4.33 4.64
CA THR A 89 10.35 5.11 5.84
C THR A 89 9.39 6.29 5.98
N SER A 90 9.11 7.04 4.91
CA SER A 90 8.12 8.13 4.97
C SER A 90 6.71 7.62 5.28
N GLU A 91 6.32 6.47 4.76
CA GLU A 91 5.01 5.85 5.07
C GLU A 91 4.93 5.40 6.54
N VAL A 92 6.03 4.89 7.12
CA VAL A 92 6.08 4.59 8.56
C VAL A 92 5.84 5.85 9.39
N PHE A 93 6.48 6.98 9.06
CA PHE A 93 6.23 8.26 9.75
C PHE A 93 4.80 8.77 9.55
N PHE A 94 4.23 8.54 8.37
CA PHE A 94 2.83 8.84 8.11
C PHE A 94 1.90 8.07 9.08
N PHE A 95 2.08 6.76 9.24
CA PHE A 95 1.29 5.97 10.20
C PHE A 95 1.56 6.33 11.66
N ILE A 96 2.80 6.70 12.03
CA ILE A 96 3.12 7.18 13.39
C ILE A 96 2.22 8.36 13.79
N SER A 97 1.87 9.24 12.85
CA SER A 97 0.97 10.37 13.12
C SER A 97 -0.44 9.92 13.54
N PHE A 98 -0.98 8.87 12.92
CA PHE A 98 -2.28 8.30 13.29
C PHE A 98 -2.23 7.60 14.64
N PHE A 99 -1.18 6.80 14.89
CA PHE A 99 -0.99 6.16 16.19
C PHE A 99 -0.83 7.19 17.31
N TRP A 100 -0.11 8.29 17.07
CA TRP A 100 -0.02 9.37 18.04
C TRP A 100 -1.41 9.98 18.31
N GLY A 101 -2.18 10.32 17.26
CA GLY A 101 -3.54 10.84 17.43
C GLY A 101 -4.44 9.91 18.27
N PHE A 102 -4.37 8.61 18.00
CA PHE A 102 -5.07 7.58 18.76
C PHE A 102 -4.60 7.50 20.23
N PHE A 103 -3.30 7.37 20.49
CA PHE A 103 -2.78 7.23 21.85
C PHE A 103 -2.99 8.50 22.70
N HIS A 104 -2.87 9.68 22.09
CA HIS A 104 -3.16 10.94 22.78
C HIS A 104 -4.62 10.99 23.28
N SER A 105 -5.55 10.54 22.45
CA SER A 105 -6.98 10.57 22.74
C SER A 105 -7.42 9.47 23.71
N SER A 106 -6.78 8.30 23.65
CA SER A 106 -7.16 7.11 24.42
C SER A 106 -6.49 7.01 25.80
N LEU A 107 -5.26 7.49 25.96
CA LEU A 107 -4.53 7.41 27.24
C LEU A 107 -5.05 8.40 28.29
N SER A 108 -5.62 9.53 27.86
CA SER A 108 -6.21 10.53 28.74
C SER A 108 -7.54 11.04 28.18
N PRO A 109 -8.60 10.21 28.20
CA PRO A 109 -9.89 10.57 27.61
C PRO A 109 -10.47 11.84 28.25
N THR A 110 -11.05 12.71 27.43
CA THR A 110 -11.60 13.99 27.91
C THR A 110 -12.87 13.77 28.75
N ILE A 111 -13.23 14.79 29.55
CA ILE A 111 -14.44 14.76 30.38
C ILE A 111 -15.70 14.58 29.52
N GLU A 112 -15.70 15.12 28.30
CA GLU A 112 -16.81 15.00 27.34
C GLU A 112 -17.06 13.54 26.91
N LEU A 113 -16.03 12.69 26.91
CA LEU A 113 -16.13 11.25 26.63
C LEU A 113 -16.48 10.44 27.90
N GLY A 114 -16.60 11.09 29.05
CA GLY A 114 -16.85 10.45 30.34
C GLY A 114 -15.59 9.93 31.05
N MET A 115 -14.39 10.36 30.63
CA MET A 115 -13.09 9.89 31.17
C MET A 115 -12.90 8.37 31.05
N LEU A 116 -13.52 7.75 30.04
CA LEU A 116 -13.47 6.32 29.77
C LEU A 116 -13.05 6.08 28.32
N TRP A 117 -12.37 4.95 28.09
CA TRP A 117 -12.01 4.46 26.77
C TRP A 117 -12.33 2.96 26.68
N PRO A 118 -13.07 2.51 25.66
CA PRO A 118 -13.77 3.30 24.63
C PRO A 118 -14.89 4.20 25.21
N PRO A 119 -15.30 5.26 24.49
CA PRO A 119 -16.42 6.12 24.90
C PRO A 119 -17.72 5.35 25.09
N LYS A 120 -18.53 5.76 26.08
CA LYS A 120 -19.81 5.10 26.38
C LYS A 120 -20.76 5.15 25.17
N GLY A 121 -21.29 3.99 24.79
CA GLY A 121 -22.22 3.84 23.66
C GLY A 121 -21.56 3.36 22.37
N ILE A 122 -20.23 3.27 22.33
CA ILE A 122 -19.52 2.60 21.24
C ILE A 122 -19.35 1.14 21.60
N GLU A 123 -19.93 0.25 20.80
CA GLU A 123 -19.73 -1.20 20.90
C GLU A 123 -18.58 -1.61 19.98
N THR A 124 -17.43 -1.93 20.57
CA THR A 124 -16.21 -2.25 19.82
C THR A 124 -16.24 -3.67 19.25
N PHE A 125 -15.45 -3.91 18.21
CA PHE A 125 -15.33 -5.25 17.62
C PHE A 125 -14.65 -6.22 18.59
N ASN A 126 -15.08 -7.48 18.57
CA ASN A 126 -14.37 -8.52 19.29
C ASN A 126 -13.04 -8.86 18.55
N PRO A 127 -11.86 -8.67 19.17
CA PRO A 127 -10.58 -8.90 18.51
C PRO A 127 -10.40 -10.33 18.00
N ILE A 128 -11.02 -11.32 18.65
CA ILE A 128 -10.82 -12.75 18.39
C ILE A 128 -11.60 -13.22 17.14
N GLN A 129 -12.47 -12.39 16.58
CA GLN A 129 -13.29 -12.74 15.42
C GLN A 129 -12.60 -12.35 14.10
N ILE A 130 -13.21 -11.46 13.30
CA ILE A 130 -12.68 -11.01 12.01
C ILE A 130 -11.27 -10.39 12.15
N PRO A 131 -10.97 -9.57 13.17
CA PRO A 131 -9.64 -8.96 13.27
C PRO A 131 -8.51 -10.00 13.44
N LEU A 132 -8.72 -11.05 14.23
CA LEU A 132 -7.76 -12.16 14.36
C LEU A 132 -7.64 -12.95 13.05
N LEU A 133 -8.75 -13.22 12.36
CA LEU A 133 -8.73 -13.89 11.06
C LEU A 133 -7.92 -13.09 10.03
N ASN A 134 -8.16 -11.77 9.93
CA ASN A 134 -7.42 -10.86 9.08
C ASN A 134 -5.92 -10.85 9.40
N THR A 135 -5.57 -10.92 10.69
CA THR A 135 -4.17 -11.05 11.12
C THR A 135 -3.53 -12.35 10.63
N LEU A 136 -4.23 -13.48 10.74
CA LEU A 136 -3.74 -14.76 10.23
C LEU A 136 -3.60 -14.77 8.70
N ILE A 137 -4.53 -14.13 7.99
CA ILE A 137 -4.47 -13.99 6.52
C ILE A 137 -3.23 -13.19 6.10
N LEU A 138 -2.95 -12.05 6.72
CA LEU A 138 -1.78 -11.25 6.38
C LEU A 138 -0.47 -11.99 6.73
N LEU A 139 -0.37 -12.59 7.91
CA LEU A 139 0.81 -13.38 8.29
C LEU A 139 1.06 -14.55 7.33
N THR A 140 0.01 -15.28 6.93
CA THR A 140 0.13 -16.36 5.95
C THR A 140 0.52 -15.83 4.57
N SER A 141 0.02 -14.66 4.16
CA SER A 141 0.43 -14.01 2.92
C SER A 141 1.90 -13.58 2.91
N GLY A 142 2.42 -13.13 4.07
CA GLY A 142 3.84 -12.86 4.28
C GLY A 142 4.73 -14.09 4.10
N LEU A 143 4.26 -15.27 4.53
CA LEU A 143 4.95 -16.53 4.28
C LEU A 143 4.93 -16.91 2.79
N THR A 144 3.79 -16.75 2.11
CA THR A 144 3.67 -17.10 0.68
C THR A 144 4.47 -16.19 -0.24
N VAL A 145 4.59 -14.89 0.08
CA VAL A 145 5.44 -13.97 -0.71
C VAL A 145 6.93 -14.27 -0.49
N THR A 146 7.31 -14.66 0.73
CA THR A 146 8.67 -15.13 1.04
C THR A 146 9.00 -16.40 0.28
N TRP A 147 8.07 -17.36 0.23
CA TRP A 147 8.21 -18.58 -0.59
C TRP A 147 8.37 -18.24 -2.08
N ALA A 148 7.56 -17.31 -2.60
CA ALA A 148 7.69 -16.85 -3.98
C ALA A 148 9.07 -16.22 -4.25
N HIS A 149 9.60 -15.45 -3.31
CA HIS A 149 10.91 -14.81 -3.44
C HIS A 149 12.04 -15.84 -3.51
N HIS A 150 12.07 -16.79 -2.59
CA HIS A 150 13.09 -17.86 -2.60
C HIS A 150 12.99 -18.70 -3.87
N SER A 151 11.77 -19.02 -4.32
CA SER A 151 11.53 -19.73 -5.57
C SER A 151 12.07 -18.97 -6.79
N LEU A 152 11.95 -17.63 -6.80
CA LEU A 152 12.45 -16.79 -7.89
C LEU A 152 14.00 -16.81 -7.93
N MET A 153 14.64 -16.73 -6.76
CA MET A 153 16.10 -16.81 -6.64
C MET A 153 16.64 -18.19 -7.06
N GLU A 154 15.90 -19.26 -6.77
CA GLU A 154 16.20 -20.63 -7.22
C GLU A 154 15.78 -20.90 -8.68
N ASN A 155 15.29 -19.89 -9.40
CA ASN A 155 14.85 -19.98 -10.79
C ASN A 155 13.69 -20.99 -11.01
N ASN A 156 12.88 -21.23 -9.98
CA ASN A 156 11.70 -22.09 -10.04
C ASN A 156 10.46 -21.27 -10.45
N PHE A 157 10.21 -21.24 -11.76
CA PHE A 157 9.13 -20.44 -12.36
C PHE A 157 7.73 -20.78 -11.79
N LYS A 158 7.43 -22.07 -11.64
CA LYS A 158 6.09 -22.54 -11.22
C LYS A 158 5.81 -22.18 -9.77
N GLN A 159 6.75 -22.42 -8.86
CA GLN A 159 6.55 -22.11 -7.45
C GLN A 159 6.49 -20.59 -7.20
N THR A 160 7.30 -19.81 -7.93
CA THR A 160 7.21 -18.34 -7.87
C THR A 160 5.81 -17.84 -8.24
N ALA A 161 5.26 -18.36 -9.35
CA ALA A 161 3.92 -17.99 -9.80
C ALA A 161 2.83 -18.42 -8.80
N GLN A 162 2.94 -19.62 -8.22
CA GLN A 162 2.00 -20.14 -7.22
C GLN A 162 2.03 -19.31 -5.93
N GLY A 163 3.21 -19.03 -5.38
CA GLY A 163 3.36 -18.23 -4.17
C GLY A 163 2.83 -16.80 -4.35
N LEU A 164 3.13 -16.15 -5.48
CA LEU A 164 2.58 -14.83 -5.81
C LEU A 164 1.06 -14.86 -5.93
N PHE A 165 0.52 -15.84 -6.67
CA PHE A 165 -0.93 -15.97 -6.85
C PHE A 165 -1.67 -16.15 -5.52
N LEU A 166 -1.16 -17.01 -4.64
CA LEU A 166 -1.74 -17.22 -3.31
C LEU A 166 -1.66 -15.94 -2.46
N THR A 167 -0.54 -15.22 -2.49
CA THR A 167 -0.38 -13.96 -1.77
C THR A 167 -1.44 -12.94 -2.22
N ILE A 168 -1.65 -12.79 -3.54
CA ILE A 168 -2.64 -11.88 -4.09
C ILE A 168 -4.05 -12.28 -3.67
N LEU A 169 -4.37 -13.58 -3.72
CA LEU A 169 -5.68 -14.09 -3.30
C LEU A 169 -5.95 -13.79 -1.82
N LEU A 170 -4.96 -14.00 -0.95
CA LEU A 170 -5.05 -13.69 0.48
C LEU A 170 -5.23 -12.18 0.72
N GLY A 171 -4.52 -11.32 0.00
CA GLY A 171 -4.69 -9.87 0.10
C GLY A 171 -6.06 -9.36 -0.37
N ILE A 172 -6.61 -9.95 -1.44
CA ILE A 172 -7.99 -9.68 -1.87
C ILE A 172 -8.98 -10.16 -0.80
N TYR A 173 -8.75 -11.35 -0.23
CA TYR A 173 -9.62 -11.90 0.80
C TYR A 173 -9.64 -11.03 2.06
N PHE A 174 -8.48 -10.56 2.53
CA PHE A 174 -8.39 -9.55 3.60
C PHE A 174 -9.23 -8.31 3.28
N SER A 175 -9.12 -7.77 2.06
CA SER A 175 -9.85 -6.54 1.67
C SER A 175 -11.37 -6.74 1.68
N ILE A 176 -11.85 -7.92 1.29
CA ILE A 176 -13.28 -8.27 1.35
C ILE A 176 -13.74 -8.36 2.81
N LEU A 177 -12.98 -9.03 3.67
CA LEU A 177 -13.31 -9.14 5.10
C LEU A 177 -13.29 -7.78 5.79
N GLN A 178 -12.32 -6.91 5.49
CA GLN A 178 -12.28 -5.55 6.02
C GLN A 178 -13.49 -4.73 5.55
N GLY A 179 -13.90 -4.89 4.29
CA GLY A 179 -15.13 -4.27 3.78
C GLY A 179 -16.38 -4.77 4.50
N TYR A 180 -16.46 -6.08 4.78
CA TYR A 180 -17.55 -6.67 5.56
C TYR A 180 -17.58 -6.13 7.00
N GLU A 181 -16.42 -6.03 7.65
CA GLU A 181 -16.30 -5.43 8.98
C GLU A 181 -16.81 -3.99 9.01
N TYR A 182 -16.50 -3.17 7.98
CA TYR A 182 -17.02 -1.80 7.90
C TYR A 182 -18.54 -1.73 7.67
N MET A 183 -19.13 -2.70 6.98
CA MET A 183 -20.57 -2.75 6.76
C MET A 183 -21.34 -3.14 8.03
N GLU A 184 -20.76 -4.00 8.87
CA GLU A 184 -21.36 -4.48 10.12
C GLU A 184 -20.96 -3.66 11.35
N ALA A 185 -20.20 -2.57 11.17
CA ALA A 185 -19.77 -1.72 12.26
C ALA A 185 -20.98 -1.07 12.97
N SER A 186 -21.03 -1.17 14.30
CA SER A 186 -22.04 -0.52 15.15
C SER A 186 -21.80 0.99 15.33
N PHE A 187 -20.64 1.48 14.87
CA PHE A 187 -20.21 2.88 14.94
C PHE A 187 -19.66 3.34 13.58
N THR A 188 -19.64 4.65 13.36
CA THR A 188 -19.26 5.31 12.11
C THR A 188 -18.09 6.28 12.32
N ILE A 189 -17.55 6.84 11.22
CA ILE A 189 -16.45 7.82 11.29
C ILE A 189 -16.83 9.11 12.05
N SER A 190 -18.11 9.43 12.16
CA SER A 190 -18.61 10.58 12.91
C SER A 190 -18.79 10.32 14.41
N ASP A 191 -18.63 9.07 14.88
CA ASP A 191 -18.90 8.69 16.25
C ASP A 191 -17.67 8.86 17.15
N ALA A 192 -17.61 10.04 17.78
CA ALA A 192 -16.57 10.47 18.69
C ALA A 192 -15.15 10.40 18.08
N VAL A 193 -14.15 10.70 18.92
CA VAL A 193 -12.75 10.57 18.51
C VAL A 193 -12.37 9.10 18.25
N TYR A 194 -13.02 8.15 18.90
CA TYR A 194 -12.82 6.72 18.68
C TYR A 194 -13.10 6.34 17.22
N GLY A 195 -14.31 6.58 16.71
CA GLY A 195 -14.69 6.23 15.34
C GLY A 195 -13.82 6.92 14.30
N SER A 196 -13.58 8.23 14.47
CA SER A 196 -12.71 8.97 13.56
C SER A 196 -11.27 8.42 13.52
N SER A 197 -10.66 8.13 14.67
CA SER A 197 -9.30 7.58 14.74
C SER A 197 -9.21 6.16 14.18
N PHE A 198 -10.20 5.33 14.50
CA PHE A 198 -10.30 3.95 14.02
C PHE A 198 -10.40 3.91 12.50
N PHE A 199 -11.43 4.53 11.90
CA PHE A 199 -11.67 4.47 10.46
C PHE A 199 -10.59 5.16 9.63
N MET A 200 -9.95 6.22 10.15
CA MET A 200 -8.83 6.84 9.47
C MET A 200 -7.62 5.93 9.42
N ALA A 201 -7.23 5.33 10.56
CA ALA A 201 -6.05 4.48 10.63
C ALA A 201 -6.24 3.15 9.87
N THR A 202 -7.35 2.45 10.10
CA THR A 202 -7.66 1.20 9.38
C THR A 202 -7.99 1.45 7.91
N GLY A 203 -8.64 2.57 7.58
CA GLY A 203 -8.94 2.97 6.19
C GLY A 203 -7.69 3.24 5.36
N PHE A 204 -6.74 4.03 5.89
CA PHE A 204 -5.47 4.25 5.20
C PHE A 204 -4.68 2.97 5.05
N HIS A 205 -4.64 2.12 6.07
CA HIS A 205 -4.03 0.80 5.95
C HIS A 205 -4.70 -0.06 4.86
N GLY A 206 -6.03 -0.08 4.79
CA GLY A 206 -6.77 -0.77 3.73
C GLY A 206 -6.40 -0.30 2.33
N ILE A 207 -6.24 1.02 2.13
CA ILE A 207 -5.74 1.58 0.85
C ILE A 207 -4.32 1.05 0.56
N HIS A 208 -3.44 0.98 1.55
CA HIS A 208 -2.09 0.44 1.39
C HIS A 208 -2.11 -1.05 1.02
N VAL A 209 -3.03 -1.85 1.58
CA VAL A 209 -3.23 -3.25 1.18
C VAL A 209 -3.67 -3.34 -0.28
N ILE A 210 -4.60 -2.49 -0.73
CA ILE A 210 -5.04 -2.45 -2.14
C ILE A 210 -3.86 -2.07 -3.07
N ILE A 211 -3.06 -1.06 -2.70
CA ILE A 211 -1.85 -0.69 -3.46
C ILE A 211 -0.84 -1.86 -3.48
N GLY A 212 -0.60 -2.52 -2.34
CA GLY A 212 0.31 -3.65 -2.23
C GLY A 212 -0.14 -4.85 -3.08
N THR A 213 -1.42 -5.20 -3.04
CA THR A 213 -1.99 -6.29 -3.84
C THR A 213 -1.91 -6.00 -5.34
N THR A 214 -2.22 -4.77 -5.77
CA THR A 214 -2.04 -4.38 -7.18
C THR A 214 -0.58 -4.40 -7.61
N PHE A 215 0.35 -3.99 -6.74
CA PHE A 215 1.78 -4.07 -7.01
C PHE A 215 2.26 -5.52 -7.18
N LEU A 216 1.82 -6.42 -6.29
CA LEU A 216 2.08 -7.86 -6.42
C LEU A 216 1.44 -8.46 -7.67
N LEU A 217 0.24 -8.02 -8.05
CA LEU A 217 -0.42 -8.44 -9.29
C LEU A 217 0.40 -8.04 -10.53
N ILE A 218 0.93 -6.82 -10.57
CA ILE A 218 1.84 -6.41 -11.64
C ILE A 218 3.12 -7.26 -11.64
N CYS A 219 3.65 -7.62 -10.47
CA CYS A 219 4.77 -8.55 -10.38
C CYS A 219 4.42 -9.93 -10.94
N LEU A 220 3.25 -10.47 -10.64
CA LEU A 220 2.78 -11.74 -11.21
C LEU A 220 2.69 -11.66 -12.73
N ILE A 221 2.07 -10.61 -13.29
CA ILE A 221 1.96 -10.42 -14.75
C ILE A 221 3.35 -10.35 -15.39
N ARG A 222 4.27 -9.60 -14.78
CA ARG A 222 5.66 -9.50 -15.26
C ARG A 222 6.42 -10.82 -15.16
N HIS A 223 6.21 -11.58 -14.09
CA HIS A 223 6.77 -12.92 -13.91
C HIS A 223 6.27 -13.87 -15.00
N MET A 224 4.95 -13.89 -15.27
CA MET A 224 4.36 -14.71 -16.32
C MET A 224 4.89 -14.36 -17.72
N ASN A 225 5.26 -13.11 -17.94
CA ASN A 225 5.89 -12.64 -19.18
C ASN A 225 7.43 -12.78 -19.20
N ASN A 226 8.03 -13.49 -18.24
CA ASN A 226 9.48 -13.71 -18.13
C ASN A 226 10.31 -12.42 -18.02
N HIS A 227 9.78 -11.36 -17.41
CA HIS A 227 10.51 -10.10 -17.23
C HIS A 227 11.51 -10.11 -16.07
N PHE A 228 11.45 -11.12 -15.19
CA PHE A 228 12.33 -11.27 -14.03
C PHE A 228 13.37 -12.36 -14.27
N SER A 229 14.52 -12.22 -13.61
CA SER A 229 15.57 -13.24 -13.56
C SER A 229 15.99 -13.46 -12.10
N CYS A 230 16.66 -14.58 -11.83
CA CYS A 230 17.16 -14.89 -10.48
C CYS A 230 18.19 -13.88 -9.94
N ILE A 231 18.80 -13.06 -10.81
CA ILE A 231 19.82 -12.06 -10.42
C ILE A 231 19.26 -10.62 -10.46
N HIS A 232 18.24 -10.36 -11.29
CA HIS A 232 17.68 -9.03 -11.51
C HIS A 232 16.15 -9.05 -11.47
N HIS A 233 15.61 -8.68 -10.31
CA HIS A 233 14.17 -8.70 -10.02
C HIS A 233 13.75 -7.63 -8.99
N PHE A 234 14.37 -6.44 -9.01
CA PHE A 234 14.09 -5.36 -8.05
C PHE A 234 12.60 -5.03 -7.89
N GLY A 235 11.81 -5.06 -8.97
CA GLY A 235 10.37 -4.79 -8.87
C GLY A 235 9.63 -5.76 -7.93
N PHE A 236 10.06 -7.03 -7.90
CA PHE A 236 9.56 -8.02 -6.96
C PHE A 236 10.05 -7.71 -5.53
N GLU A 237 11.33 -7.40 -5.35
CA GLU A 237 11.90 -7.05 -4.03
C GLU A 237 11.15 -5.86 -3.40
N ALA A 238 10.90 -4.80 -4.19
CA ALA A 238 10.15 -3.63 -3.74
C ALA A 238 8.72 -3.99 -3.32
N ALA A 239 8.02 -4.82 -4.11
CA ALA A 239 6.68 -5.27 -3.76
C ALA A 239 6.66 -6.14 -2.49
N ALA A 240 7.65 -7.03 -2.31
CA ALA A 240 7.79 -7.85 -1.11
C ALA A 240 8.07 -7.00 0.14
N TRP A 241 8.98 -6.01 0.05
CA TRP A 241 9.24 -5.08 1.15
C TRP A 241 8.01 -4.26 1.52
N TYR A 242 7.28 -3.75 0.52
CA TYR A 242 6.05 -3.02 0.75
C TYR A 242 4.98 -3.90 1.40
N TRP A 243 4.85 -5.16 0.97
CA TRP A 243 3.90 -6.11 1.55
C TRP A 243 4.20 -6.40 3.02
N HIS A 244 5.46 -6.66 3.36
CA HIS A 244 5.86 -6.83 4.77
C HIS A 244 5.68 -5.57 5.61
N PHE A 245 5.90 -4.38 5.03
CA PHE A 245 5.57 -3.12 5.69
C PHE A 245 4.07 -3.07 6.06
N VAL A 246 3.19 -3.41 5.11
CA VAL A 246 1.75 -3.47 5.34
C VAL A 246 1.41 -4.48 6.45
N ASP A 247 1.99 -5.68 6.43
CA ASP A 247 1.79 -6.69 7.49
C ASP A 247 2.17 -6.14 8.88
N VAL A 248 3.32 -5.49 8.99
CA VAL A 248 3.80 -4.92 10.27
C VAL A 248 2.87 -3.83 10.77
N VAL A 249 2.45 -2.90 9.89
CA VAL A 249 1.49 -1.85 10.27
C VAL A 249 0.20 -2.47 10.79
N TRP A 250 -0.33 -3.51 10.13
CA TRP A 250 -1.53 -4.21 10.60
C TRP A 250 -1.36 -4.78 12.01
N LEU A 251 -0.24 -5.43 12.31
CA LEU A 251 0.01 -5.96 13.66
C LEU A 251 -0.04 -4.86 14.73
N PHE A 252 0.51 -3.67 14.43
CA PHE A 252 0.39 -2.54 15.33
C PHE A 252 -1.06 -2.05 15.46
N LEU A 253 -1.82 -1.96 14.37
CA LEU A 253 -3.24 -1.59 14.40
C LEU A 253 -4.05 -2.59 15.23
N TYR A 254 -3.85 -3.89 15.01
CA TYR A 254 -4.53 -4.97 15.73
C TYR A 254 -4.26 -4.89 17.24
N ILE A 255 -2.99 -4.84 17.65
CA ILE A 255 -2.64 -4.82 19.08
C ILE A 255 -3.12 -3.52 19.76
N SER A 256 -2.96 -2.38 19.10
CA SER A 256 -3.29 -1.09 19.71
C SER A 256 -4.79 -0.79 19.72
N MET A 257 -5.47 -0.88 18.58
CA MET A 257 -6.86 -0.45 18.47
C MET A 257 -7.87 -1.57 18.75
N TYR A 258 -7.61 -2.79 18.30
CA TYR A 258 -8.56 -3.91 18.46
C TYR A 258 -8.35 -4.71 19.74
N TRP A 259 -7.19 -4.61 20.38
CA TRP A 259 -6.91 -5.38 21.61
C TRP A 259 -6.81 -4.50 22.85
N TRP A 260 -5.97 -3.45 22.81
CA TRP A 260 -5.79 -2.56 23.95
C TRP A 260 -6.88 -1.46 24.02
N GLY A 261 -7.23 -0.90 22.87
CA GLY A 261 -8.08 0.28 22.75
C GLY A 261 -9.58 0.04 22.68
N SER A 262 -10.03 -1.20 22.85
CA SER A 262 -11.39 -1.64 22.54
C SER A 262 -12.02 -2.39 23.70
#